data_AF-A0A7X8MG16-F1
#
_entry.id   AF-A0A7X8MG16-F1
#
_cell.length_a   1.000
_cell.length_b   1.000
_cell.length_c   1.000
_cell.angle_alpha   90.00
_cell.angle_beta   90.00
_cell.angle_gamma   90.00
#
_symmetry.space_group_name_H-M   'P 1'
#
loop_
_entity.id
_entity.type
_entity.pdbx_description
1 polymer ?
#
loop_
_entity_poly.entity_id
_entity_poly.type
_entity_poly.pdbx_seq_one_letter_code
_entity_poly.pdbx_strand_id
1 'polypeptide(L)'
;MAFINENYLKLQGSYLFSEIAKRVNRFKEENPDAKIIRLGIGDVTKPLVPAVIEGLHKAVDEMAKEDTFRGYGPEQGYSFLINKIIENDYLPRVIKLSEDEVFVSDGAKSDTGNIQEIFGLNNTIAVTDPVYPVYVDSNVMAG
;
A
#
# COMPACT_ATOMS: atom_id res chain seq x y z
N MET A 1 -15.69 30.32 6.51
CA MET A 1 -14.27 30.07 6.18
C MET A 1 -14.00 28.61 6.48
N ALA A 2 -13.37 27.86 5.58
CA ALA A 2 -13.01 26.47 5.87
C ALA A 2 -11.75 26.45 6.75
N PHE A 3 -11.78 25.72 7.86
CA PHE A 3 -10.62 25.50 8.72
C PHE A 3 -9.82 24.31 8.19
N ILE A 4 -8.48 24.41 8.22
CA ILE A 4 -7.60 23.31 7.79
C ILE A 4 -7.25 22.40 8.97
N ASN A 5 -6.76 21.20 8.69
CA ASN A 5 -6.13 20.35 9.69
C ASN A 5 -4.70 20.87 9.97
N GLU A 6 -4.52 21.58 11.08
CA GLU A 6 -3.22 22.16 11.48
C GLU A 6 -2.14 21.10 11.78
N ASN A 7 -2.52 19.84 11.99
CA ASN A 7 -1.55 18.76 12.19
C ASN A 7 -0.63 18.56 10.97
N TYR A 8 -1.09 18.90 9.77
CA TYR A 8 -0.25 18.88 8.56
C TYR A 8 0.94 19.84 8.65
N LEU A 9 0.87 20.89 9.48
CA LEU A 9 1.97 21.83 9.71
C LEU A 9 3.08 21.22 10.60
N LYS A 10 2.81 20.11 11.29
CA LYS A 10 3.77 19.41 12.15
C LYS A 10 4.69 18.46 11.37
N LEU A 11 4.34 18.12 10.13
CA LEU A 11 5.13 17.23 9.27
C LEU A 11 6.52 17.82 9.01
N GLN A 12 7.56 17.07 9.35
CA GLN A 12 8.95 17.51 9.21
C GLN A 12 9.43 17.26 7.77
N GLY A 13 9.20 18.24 6.89
CA GLY A 13 9.74 18.25 5.52
C GLY A 13 8.95 17.41 4.51
N SER A 14 9.47 17.33 3.29
CA SER A 14 8.84 16.54 2.22
C SER A 14 9.14 15.05 2.39
N TYR A 15 8.13 14.21 2.20
CA TYR A 15 8.23 12.75 2.12
C TYR A 15 9.55 12.31 1.46
N LEU A 16 10.35 11.50 2.17
CA LEU A 16 11.73 11.13 1.82
C LEU A 16 11.94 10.85 0.33
N PHE A 17 11.01 10.11 -0.27
CA PHE A 17 11.10 9.69 -1.67
C PHE A 17 10.87 10.83 -2.68
N SER A 18 10.10 11.86 -2.31
CA SER A 18 9.96 13.08 -3.12
C SER A 18 11.27 13.84 -3.20
N GLU A 19 11.99 13.96 -2.09
CA GLU A 19 13.29 14.64 -2.05
C GLU A 19 14.36 13.87 -2.84
N ILE A 20 14.38 12.53 -2.73
CA ILE A 20 15.25 11.68 -3.55
C ILE A 20 14.97 11.91 -5.04
N ALA A 21 13.71 11.93 -5.45
CA ALA A 21 13.32 12.16 -6.84
C ALA A 21 13.80 13.52 -7.37
N LYS A 22 13.64 14.60 -6.58
CA LYS A 22 14.12 15.95 -6.94
C LYS A 22 15.63 15.96 -7.18
N ARG A 23 16.42 15.36 -6.27
CA ARG A 23 17.88 15.32 -6.40
C ARG A 23 18.35 14.51 -7.59
N VAL A 24 17.73 13.35 -7.83
CA VAL A 24 18.04 12.50 -9.00
C VAL A 24 17.75 13.24 -10.30
N ASN A 25 16.64 13.98 -10.39
CA ASN A 25 16.29 14.73 -11.59
C ASN A 25 17.27 15.87 -11.85
N ARG A 26 17.60 16.67 -10.82
CA ARG A 26 18.63 17.71 -10.94
C ARG A 26 19.97 17.14 -11.42
N PHE A 27 20.40 16.03 -10.84
CA PHE A 27 21.66 15.39 -11.24
C PHE A 27 21.65 14.95 -12.72
N LYS A 28 20.53 14.46 -13.25
CA LYS A 28 20.40 14.11 -14.68
C LYS A 28 20.52 15.32 -15.59
N GLU A 29 19.88 16.42 -15.22
CA GLU A 29 19.93 17.67 -16.00
C GLU A 29 21.36 18.22 -16.06
N GLU A 30 22.07 18.18 -14.93
CA GLU A 30 23.46 18.62 -14.83
C GLU A 30 24.47 17.63 -15.47
N ASN A 31 24.08 16.36 -15.67
CA ASN A 31 24.96 15.28 -16.16
C ASN A 31 24.25 14.38 -17.20
N PRO A 32 23.99 14.88 -18.42
CA PRO A 32 23.20 14.17 -19.43
C PRO A 32 23.80 12.83 -19.88
N ASP A 33 25.13 12.69 -19.82
CA ASP A 33 25.83 11.45 -20.21
C ASP A 33 25.94 10.43 -19.07
N ALA A 34 25.53 10.78 -17.84
CA ALA A 34 25.66 9.90 -16.69
C ALA A 34 24.63 8.75 -16.73
N LYS A 35 25.12 7.51 -16.67
CA LYS A 35 24.28 6.31 -16.57
C LYS A 35 23.89 6.04 -15.12
N ILE A 36 22.76 6.59 -14.70
CA ILE A 36 22.27 6.44 -13.32
C ILE A 36 21.75 5.03 -13.05
N ILE A 37 22.34 4.37 -12.06
CA ILE A 37 21.84 3.11 -11.48
C ILE A 37 21.03 3.48 -10.23
N ARG A 38 19.76 3.05 -10.18
CA ARG A 38 18.85 3.36 -9.06
C ARG A 38 18.80 2.17 -8.10
N LEU A 39 19.38 2.35 -6.92
CA LEU A 39 19.38 1.37 -5.83
C LEU A 39 18.69 1.93 -4.57
N GLY A 40 17.81 2.92 -4.75
CA GLY A 40 17.11 3.62 -3.66
C GLY A 40 15.73 3.04 -3.39
N ILE A 41 14.72 3.57 -4.09
CA ILE A 41 13.34 3.06 -3.98
C ILE A 41 13.33 1.63 -4.49
N GLY A 42 12.87 0.69 -3.65
CA GLY A 42 12.75 -0.73 -3.94
C GLY A 42 11.61 -1.04 -4.91
N ASP A 43 11.60 -0.38 -6.06
CA ASP A 43 10.66 -0.66 -7.13
C ASP A 43 11.14 -1.83 -7.99
N VAL A 44 10.19 -2.61 -8.50
CA VAL A 44 10.47 -3.87 -9.18
C VAL A 44 10.95 -3.64 -10.61
N THR A 45 11.78 -4.55 -11.12
CA THR A 45 12.35 -4.46 -12.48
C THR A 45 11.97 -5.63 -13.37
N LYS A 46 11.14 -6.55 -12.88
CA LYS A 46 10.71 -7.76 -13.59
C LYS A 46 9.20 -7.70 -13.88
N PRO A 47 8.75 -8.30 -14.99
CA PRO A 47 7.33 -8.37 -15.30
C PRO A 47 6.58 -9.26 -14.30
N LEU A 48 5.26 -9.09 -14.25
CA LEU A 48 4.37 -10.03 -13.55
C LEU A 48 4.54 -11.44 -14.11
N VAL A 49 4.43 -12.43 -13.24
CA VAL A 49 4.55 -13.84 -13.62
C VAL A 49 3.37 -14.27 -14.51
N PRO A 50 3.56 -15.23 -15.45
CA PRO A 50 2.51 -15.62 -16.39
C PRO A 50 1.18 -16.02 -15.74
N ALA A 51 1.21 -16.69 -14.60
CA ALA A 51 0.01 -17.11 -13.88
C ALA A 51 -0.87 -15.91 -13.42
N VAL A 52 -0.23 -14.80 -12.99
CA VAL A 52 -0.95 -13.58 -12.61
C VAL A 52 -1.57 -12.92 -13.84
N ILE A 53 -0.82 -12.83 -14.94
CA ILE A 53 -1.30 -12.28 -16.21
C ILE A 53 -2.49 -13.08 -16.75
N GLU A 54 -2.42 -14.41 -16.72
CA GLU A 54 -3.52 -15.27 -17.14
C GLU A 54 -4.77 -15.06 -16.27
N GLY A 55 -4.61 -14.96 -14.95
CA GLY A 55 -5.71 -14.66 -14.03
C GLY A 55 -6.36 -13.30 -14.32
N LEU A 56 -5.56 -12.26 -14.56
CA LEU A 56 -6.03 -10.93 -14.91
C LEU A 56 -6.81 -10.92 -16.24
N HIS A 57 -6.32 -11.61 -17.27
CA HIS A 57 -7.03 -11.71 -18.54
C HIS A 57 -8.39 -12.39 -18.37
N LYS A 58 -8.46 -13.50 -17.64
CA LYS A 58 -9.73 -14.19 -17.36
C LYS A 58 -10.73 -13.29 -16.63
N ALA A 59 -10.27 -12.53 -15.63
CA ALA A 59 -11.13 -11.61 -14.89
C ALA A 59 -11.65 -10.48 -15.79
N VAL A 60 -10.81 -9.93 -16.68
CA VAL A 60 -11.23 -8.92 -17.66
C VAL A 60 -12.27 -9.49 -18.63
N ASP A 61 -12.06 -10.70 -19.15
CA ASP A 61 -13.00 -11.36 -20.06
C ASP A 61 -14.35 -11.71 -19.39
N GLU A 62 -14.34 -12.04 -18.09
CA GLU A 62 -15.55 -12.24 -17.28
C GLU A 62 -16.34 -10.94 -17.16
N MET A 63 -15.66 -9.82 -16.90
CA MET A 63 -16.30 -8.50 -16.75
C MET A 63 -16.78 -7.91 -18.09
N ALA A 64 -16.32 -8.45 -19.23
CA ALA A 64 -16.71 -7.98 -20.57
C ALA A 64 -18.06 -8.53 -21.06
N LYS A 65 -18.67 -9.49 -20.36
CA LYS A 65 -19.93 -10.13 -20.76
C LYS A 65 -21.03 -9.77 -19.78
N GLU A 66 -22.19 -9.37 -20.30
CA GLU A 66 -23.35 -8.98 -19.49
C GLU A 66 -23.77 -10.09 -18.50
N ASP A 67 -23.79 -11.34 -18.95
CA ASP A 67 -24.21 -12.49 -18.14
C ASP A 67 -23.27 -12.84 -16.98
N THR A 68 -22.00 -12.38 -17.03
CA THR A 68 -20.98 -12.69 -16.01
C THR A 68 -20.43 -11.45 -15.30
N PHE A 69 -20.90 -10.26 -15.66
CA PHE A 69 -20.49 -9.01 -15.04
C PHE A 69 -20.80 -8.98 -13.54
N ARG A 70 -19.88 -8.41 -12.75
CA ARG A 70 -20.04 -8.21 -11.31
C ARG A 70 -19.99 -6.71 -10.98
N GLY A 71 -20.94 -6.24 -10.17
CA GLY A 71 -20.93 -4.87 -9.65
C GLY A 71 -19.93 -4.70 -8.50
N TYR A 72 -20.33 -3.96 -7.47
CA TYR A 72 -19.53 -3.86 -6.24
C TYR A 72 -19.23 -5.25 -5.67
N GLY A 73 -17.96 -5.50 -5.39
CA GLY A 73 -17.52 -6.68 -4.66
C GLY A 73 -17.81 -6.55 -3.16
N PRO A 74 -17.64 -7.65 -2.40
CA PRO A 74 -17.67 -7.60 -0.94
C PRO A 74 -16.53 -6.70 -0.42
N GLU A 75 -16.84 -5.77 0.48
CA GLU A 75 -15.90 -4.77 1.00
C GLU A 75 -14.68 -5.40 1.69
N GLN A 76 -14.86 -6.56 2.33
CA GLN A 76 -13.80 -7.31 2.98
C GLN A 76 -12.90 -8.09 2.00
N GLY A 77 -13.34 -8.26 0.75
CA GLY A 77 -12.69 -9.10 -0.25
C GLY A 77 -13.47 -10.38 -0.55
N TYR A 78 -13.21 -10.96 -1.73
CA TYR A 78 -13.90 -12.17 -2.16
C TYR A 78 -13.42 -13.40 -1.36
N SER A 79 -14.36 -14.24 -0.90
CA SER A 79 -14.06 -15.46 -0.11
C SER A 79 -13.07 -16.41 -0.80
N PHE A 80 -13.06 -16.49 -2.13
CA PHE A 80 -12.10 -17.37 -2.82
C PHE A 80 -10.65 -16.93 -2.60
N LEU A 81 -10.39 -15.62 -2.50
CA LEU A 81 -9.06 -15.08 -2.27
C LEU A 81 -8.71 -15.19 -0.79
N ILE A 82 -9.63 -14.82 0.10
CA ILE A 82 -9.46 -14.92 1.56
C ILE A 82 -9.10 -16.35 1.96
N ASN A 83 -9.87 -17.34 1.50
CA ASN A 83 -9.60 -18.74 1.80
C ASN A 83 -8.22 -19.19 1.29
N LYS A 84 -7.78 -18.70 0.11
CA LYS A 84 -6.46 -19.01 -0.42
C LYS A 84 -5.34 -18.37 0.41
N ILE A 85 -5.52 -17.14 0.88
CA ILE A 85 -4.59 -16.49 1.81
C ILE A 85 -4.47 -17.31 3.10
N ILE A 86 -5.60 -17.67 3.73
CA ILE A 86 -5.61 -18.47 4.97
C ILE A 86 -4.91 -19.82 4.76
N GLU A 87 -5.27 -20.54 3.70
CA GLU A 87 -4.75 -21.88 3.39
C GLU A 87 -3.25 -21.88 3.11
N ASN A 88 -2.73 -20.87 2.40
CA ASN A 88 -1.36 -20.89 1.87
C ASN A 88 -0.37 -20.07 2.71
N ASP A 89 -0.81 -18.98 3.34
CA ASP A 89 0.09 -18.06 4.04
C ASP A 89 0.11 -18.30 5.56
N TYR A 90 -1.03 -18.69 6.14
CA TYR A 90 -1.22 -18.80 7.59
C TYR A 90 -1.26 -20.24 8.09
N LEU A 91 -2.06 -21.11 7.47
CA LEU A 91 -2.22 -22.49 7.92
C LEU A 91 -0.90 -23.30 7.95
N PRO A 92 0.03 -23.17 6.98
CA PRO A 92 1.32 -23.86 7.02
C PRO A 92 2.23 -23.38 8.16
N ARG A 93 1.94 -22.19 8.70
CA ARG A 93 2.59 -21.62 9.88
C ARG A 93 1.87 -21.99 11.18
N VAL A 94 0.88 -22.88 11.10
CA VAL A 94 0.02 -23.32 12.21
C VAL A 94 -0.81 -22.16 12.81
N ILE A 95 -1.06 -21.11 12.01
CA ILE A 95 -1.94 -20.00 12.38
C ILE A 95 -3.33 -20.30 11.81
N LYS A 96 -4.33 -20.35 12.68
CA LYS A 96 -5.73 -20.56 12.29
C LYS A 96 -6.43 -19.21 12.28
N LEU A 97 -7.04 -18.88 11.14
CA LEU A 97 -7.87 -17.70 10.96
C LEU A 97 -9.22 -18.11 10.36
N SER A 98 -10.28 -17.39 10.71
CA SER A 98 -11.57 -17.43 10.01
C SER A 98 -11.63 -16.39 8.88
N GLU A 99 -12.59 -16.54 7.97
CA GLU A 99 -12.74 -15.61 6.83
C GLU A 99 -12.96 -14.16 7.30
N ASP A 100 -13.67 -13.96 8.41
CA ASP A 100 -14.00 -12.66 8.98
C ASP A 100 -12.80 -11.96 9.66
N GLU A 101 -11.65 -12.62 9.78
CA GLU A 101 -10.41 -12.06 10.32
C GLU A 101 -9.46 -11.52 9.23
N VAL A 102 -9.77 -11.73 7.95
CA VAL A 102 -8.93 -11.32 6.81
C VAL A 102 -9.64 -10.25 5.99
N PHE A 103 -8.99 -9.09 5.83
CA PHE A 103 -9.49 -7.96 5.05
C PHE A 103 -8.53 -7.69 3.89
N VAL A 104 -9.04 -7.79 2.65
CA VAL A 104 -8.26 -7.54 1.44
C VAL A 104 -8.39 -6.06 1.06
N SER A 105 -7.26 -5.37 0.96
CA SER A 105 -7.17 -3.96 0.61
C SER A 105 -6.47 -3.72 -0.74
N ASP A 106 -6.32 -2.45 -1.10
CA ASP A 106 -5.55 -2.01 -2.25
C ASP A 106 -4.03 -1.95 -1.98
N GLY A 107 -3.61 -2.10 -0.73
CA GLY A 107 -2.20 -2.24 -0.36
C GLY A 107 -1.87 -1.82 1.06
N ALA A 108 -0.77 -2.38 1.57
CA ALA A 108 -0.33 -2.18 2.95
C ALA A 108 -0.07 -0.71 3.33
N LYS A 109 0.26 0.17 2.37
CA LYS A 109 0.44 1.60 2.64
C LYS A 109 -0.87 2.28 3.02
N SER A 110 -1.98 1.95 2.34
CA SER A 110 -3.31 2.45 2.68
C SER A 110 -3.72 1.94 4.05
N ASP A 111 -3.59 0.63 4.29
CA ASP A 111 -3.97 0.02 5.56
C ASP A 111 -3.20 0.62 6.73
N THR A 112 -1.87 0.67 6.65
CA THR A 112 -1.03 1.20 7.73
C THR A 112 -1.18 2.72 7.92
N GLY A 113 -1.58 3.44 6.88
CA GLY A 113 -1.90 4.87 6.96
C GLY A 113 -3.26 5.14 7.59
N ASN A 114 -4.25 4.29 7.31
CA ASN A 114 -5.65 4.51 7.70
C ASN A 114 -6.03 3.77 8.98
N ILE A 115 -5.27 2.76 9.41
CA ILE A 115 -5.58 1.98 10.63
C ILE A 115 -5.58 2.86 11.88
N GLN A 116 -4.91 4.01 11.88
CA GLN A 116 -4.98 4.96 12.99
C GLN A 116 -6.39 5.54 13.18
N GLU A 117 -7.22 5.61 12.12
CA GLU A 117 -8.54 6.27 12.14
C GLU A 117 -9.55 5.60 13.09
N ILE A 118 -9.33 4.33 13.43
CA ILE A 118 -10.17 3.59 14.37
C ILE A 118 -9.72 3.75 15.83
N PHE A 119 -8.62 4.45 16.10
CA PHE A 119 -8.10 4.69 17.44
C PHE A 119 -8.33 6.14 17.90
N GLY A 120 -8.46 6.35 19.22
CA GLY A 120 -8.62 7.68 19.80
C GLY A 120 -7.29 8.45 19.93
N LEU A 121 -7.38 9.78 19.97
CA LEU A 121 -6.23 10.71 20.05
C LEU A 121 -5.41 10.62 21.35
N ASN A 122 -5.95 10.02 22.41
CA ASN A 122 -5.28 9.95 23.71
C ASN A 122 -4.33 8.75 23.84
N ASN A 123 -4.08 8.02 22.75
CA ASN A 123 -3.14 6.90 22.74
C ASN A 123 -1.71 7.39 22.49
N THR A 124 -0.75 6.72 23.12
CA THR A 124 0.68 6.89 22.77
C THR A 124 1.08 5.80 21.79
N ILE A 125 1.54 6.19 20.60
CA ILE A 125 1.92 5.26 19.54
C ILE A 125 3.43 5.02 19.61
N ALA A 126 3.81 3.76 19.79
CA ALA A 126 5.21 3.33 19.73
C ALA A 126 5.53 2.80 18.33
N VAL A 127 6.65 3.26 17.77
CA VAL A 127 7.20 2.78 16.50
C VAL A 127 8.65 2.34 16.70
N THR A 128 9.15 1.47 15.83
CA THR A 128 10.57 1.09 15.84
C THR A 128 11.44 2.27 15.40
N ASP A 129 12.75 2.20 15.63
CA ASP A 129 13.72 3.14 15.05
C ASP A 129 14.95 2.35 14.59
N PRO A 130 15.22 2.25 13.27
CA PRO A 130 14.52 2.93 12.16
C PRO A 130 13.15 2.32 11.83
N VAL A 131 12.33 3.08 11.08
CA VAL A 131 10.96 2.69 10.70
C VAL A 131 10.54 3.26 9.34
N TYR A 132 9.57 2.60 8.69
CA TYR A 132 8.98 3.10 7.45
C TYR A 132 8.18 4.39 7.71
N PRO A 133 8.37 5.48 6.94
CA PRO A 133 7.84 6.80 7.31
C PRO A 133 6.32 6.88 7.44
N VAL A 134 5.56 6.03 6.73
CA VAL A 134 4.09 6.07 6.75
C VAL A 134 3.54 5.94 8.16
N TYR A 135 4.14 5.11 9.02
CA TYR A 135 3.69 4.93 10.39
C TYR A 135 3.81 6.21 11.23
N VAL A 136 4.82 7.05 10.95
CA VAL A 136 5.03 8.32 11.66
C VAL A 136 4.17 9.41 11.04
N ASP A 137 4.23 9.57 9.72
CA ASP A 137 3.55 10.64 9.00
C ASP A 137 2.03 10.55 9.16
N SER A 138 1.44 9.35 9.11
CA SER A 138 -0.01 9.16 9.30
C SER A 138 -0.48 9.54 10.70
N ASN A 139 0.28 9.17 11.73
CA ASN A 139 -0.03 9.53 13.11
C ASN A 139 0.16 11.04 13.36
N VAL A 140 1.18 11.66 12.75
CA VAL A 140 1.31 13.12 12.81
C VAL A 140 0.12 13.82 12.16
N MET A 141 -0.36 13.34 11.00
CA MET A 141 -1.55 13.92 10.33
C MET A 141 -2.84 13.73 11.14
N ALA A 142 -2.93 12.62 11.89
CA ALA A 142 -4.08 12.25 12.70
C ALA A 142 -4.27 13.13 13.95
N GLY A 143 -3.17 13.51 14.62
CA GLY A 143 -3.20 14.39 15.80
C GLY A 143 -2.23 14.02 16.89
#